data_AF-A0A3L6SXQ9-F1
#
_entry.id   AF-A0A3L6SXQ9-F1
#
_cell.length_a   1.000
_cell.length_b   1.000
_cell.length_c   1.000
_cell.angle_alpha   90.00
_cell.angle_beta   90.00
_cell.angle_gamma   90.00
#
_symmetry.space_group_name_H-M   'P 1'
#
loop_
_entity.id
_entity.type
_entity.pdbx_description
1 polymer ?
#
loop_
_entity_poly.entity_id
_entity_poly.type
_entity_poly.pdbx_seq_one_letter_code
_entity_poly.pdbx_strand_id
1 'polypeptide(L)'
;MARALQALRRPHHLLRLPPCPAPLSTSAAPPDPRELLRIDRILNSPPAAAGGQPSQPQPHPRAAAAATSLQNLLHRAAGLTAAESTSLLRHLPGAHAHPRLGRLLQELAGLRLPGAEIKAALASDPEGLLSMDPGEPSRLLELLRDLRCRKAVKEQVLAHGALRATVAARRRVELLHARGLTRHEALRVLTAEPRAMLYAIEDVERKVEFLVSTMGFEVRWLVQYPEFLGVNLDKWIIPRHNVVEHLKSIGGLGDPVEMKHYVRLSRRRFYNMFVKPYPECERIFGGLVREREEMVRRRHPTGLWKLFTPAKYERTQEEVTNMKLLVGSLR
;
A
#
# COMPACT_ATOMS: atom_id res chain seq x y z
N MET A 1 56.36 2.91 -32.98
CA MET A 1 56.02 4.16 -32.28
C MET A 1 54.96 4.89 -33.10
N ALA A 2 54.00 5.54 -32.43
CA ALA A 2 52.91 6.37 -32.96
C ALA A 2 51.67 5.65 -33.57
N ARG A 3 50.89 5.00 -32.70
CA ARG A 3 49.41 4.89 -32.79
C ARG A 3 48.84 5.51 -31.53
N ALA A 4 48.07 6.59 -31.64
CA ALA A 4 47.03 7.08 -30.71
C ALA A 4 46.80 8.57 -30.96
N LEU A 5 45.57 9.04 -30.70
CA LEU A 5 45.08 10.43 -30.80
C LEU A 5 44.42 10.82 -32.13
N GLN A 6 43.25 10.25 -32.39
CA GLN A 6 42.14 10.99 -33.00
C GLN A 6 40.83 10.53 -32.36
N ALA A 7 40.69 10.90 -31.09
CA ALA A 7 39.39 11.03 -30.45
C ALA A 7 38.98 12.50 -30.49
N LEU A 8 37.66 12.72 -30.50
CA LEU A 8 36.96 13.97 -30.22
C LEU A 8 36.87 14.95 -31.39
N ARG A 9 35.81 14.80 -32.21
CA ARG A 9 34.96 15.91 -32.69
C ARG A 9 33.83 15.36 -33.58
N ARG A 10 32.60 15.34 -33.05
CA ARG A 10 31.36 15.88 -33.67
C ARG A 10 30.10 15.40 -32.92
N PRO A 11 28.98 16.15 -33.03
CA PRO A 11 28.30 16.72 -31.88
C PRO A 11 27.09 15.90 -31.42
N HIS A 12 26.73 16.12 -30.16
CA HIS A 12 25.46 15.68 -29.58
C HIS A 12 24.29 16.34 -30.32
N HIS A 13 23.42 15.51 -30.90
CA HIS A 13 22.09 15.94 -31.28
C HIS A 13 21.31 16.26 -29.99
N LEU A 14 21.05 17.55 -29.78
CA LEU A 14 20.17 18.05 -28.74
C LEU A 14 18.76 17.49 -28.97
N LEU A 15 18.33 16.60 -28.09
CA LEU A 15 16.93 16.20 -27.97
C LEU A 15 16.13 17.44 -27.52
N ARG A 16 15.25 17.91 -28.39
CA ARG A 16 14.22 18.91 -28.10
C ARG A 16 13.35 18.41 -26.94
N LEU A 17 13.46 19.08 -25.79
CA LEU A 17 12.44 19.05 -24.74
C LEU A 17 11.21 19.85 -25.19
N PRO A 18 9.97 19.43 -24.87
CA PRO A 18 8.79 20.24 -25.09
C PRO A 18 8.79 21.46 -24.13
N PRO A 19 8.27 22.63 -24.55
CA PRO A 19 8.30 23.85 -23.74
C PRO A 19 7.37 23.75 -22.53
N CYS A 20 7.87 24.14 -21.36
CA CYS A 20 7.09 24.39 -20.15
C CYS A 20 5.98 25.42 -20.41
N PRO A 21 4.76 25.25 -19.86
CA PRO A 21 3.79 26.33 -19.87
C PRO A 21 4.24 27.45 -18.91
N ALA A 22 4.22 28.68 -19.41
CA ALA A 22 4.55 29.89 -18.66
C ALA A 22 3.58 30.09 -17.47
N PRO A 23 4.04 30.66 -16.34
CA PRO A 23 3.16 31.06 -15.26
C PRO A 23 2.25 32.20 -15.72
N LEU A 24 0.96 32.05 -15.40
CA LEU A 24 -0.10 33.01 -15.67
C LEU A 24 0.29 34.40 -15.13
N SER A 25 0.37 35.38 -16.03
CA SER A 25 0.36 36.80 -15.69
C SER A 25 -0.94 37.13 -14.98
N THR A 26 -0.88 37.22 -13.65
CA THR A 26 -1.91 37.88 -12.86
C THR A 26 -1.71 39.37 -13.02
N SER A 27 -2.55 39.97 -13.87
CA SER A 27 -2.78 41.40 -13.90
C SER A 27 -3.42 41.80 -12.58
N ALA A 28 -2.61 42.24 -11.63
CA ALA A 28 -3.05 42.95 -10.45
C ALA A 28 -2.00 44.02 -10.16
N ALA A 29 -2.43 45.28 -10.16
CA ALA A 29 -1.58 46.42 -9.81
C ALA A 29 -0.97 46.22 -8.41
N PRO A 30 0.26 46.69 -8.15
CA PRO A 30 0.86 46.62 -6.83
C PRO A 30 -0.05 47.37 -5.81
N PRO A 31 -0.29 46.81 -4.61
CA PRO A 31 -1.14 47.45 -3.62
C PRO A 31 -0.53 48.80 -3.20
N ASP A 32 -1.40 49.81 -3.07
CA ASP A 32 -1.06 51.16 -2.64
C ASP A 32 -0.32 51.11 -1.29
N PRO A 33 0.90 51.69 -1.16
CA PRO A 33 1.68 51.67 0.09
C PRO A 33 0.91 52.24 1.30
N ARG A 34 -0.14 53.03 1.08
CA ARG A 34 -1.04 53.52 2.14
C ARG A 34 -1.94 52.45 2.73
N GLU A 35 -2.36 51.46 1.95
CA GLU A 35 -3.16 50.31 2.42
C GLU A 35 -2.30 49.34 3.24
N LEU A 36 -1.04 49.14 2.87
CA LEU A 36 -0.09 48.33 3.66
C LEU A 36 0.16 48.94 5.05
N LEU A 37 0.27 50.26 5.15
CA LEU A 37 0.39 50.97 6.43
C LEU A 37 -0.90 50.93 7.28
N ARG A 38 -2.08 50.84 6.65
CA ARG A 38 -3.34 50.60 7.38
C ARG A 38 -3.40 49.19 7.95
N ILE A 39 -3.00 48.19 7.17
CA ILE A 39 -2.98 46.79 7.60
C ILE A 39 -1.96 46.61 8.74
N ASP A 40 -0.78 47.22 8.66
CA ASP A 40 0.23 47.15 9.72
C ASP A 40 -0.23 47.84 11.02
N ARG A 41 -0.98 48.95 10.90
CA ARG A 41 -1.59 49.63 12.06
C ARG A 41 -2.71 48.79 12.70
N ILE A 42 -3.45 48.00 11.91
CA ILE A 42 -4.48 47.08 12.41
C ILE A 42 -3.86 45.87 13.12
N LEU A 43 -2.75 45.35 12.59
CA LEU A 43 -2.09 44.16 13.15
C LEU A 43 -1.25 44.48 14.41
N ASN A 44 -0.69 45.69 14.52
CA ASN A 44 0.29 46.02 15.57
C ASN A 44 -0.18 47.05 16.62
N SER A 45 -1.46 47.42 16.67
CA SER A 45 -1.99 48.27 17.75
C SER A 45 -2.43 47.42 18.96
N PRO A 46 -1.87 47.61 20.17
CA PRO A 46 -2.44 47.02 21.37
C PRO A 46 -3.76 47.75 21.72
N PRO A 47 -4.80 47.04 22.19
CA PRO A 47 -6.04 47.69 22.59
C PRO A 47 -5.79 48.61 23.80
N ALA A 48 -6.32 49.83 23.72
CA ALA A 48 -6.27 50.82 24.78
C ALA A 48 -6.83 50.23 26.09
N ALA A 49 -6.04 50.38 27.15
CA ALA A 49 -6.38 50.01 28.51
C ALA A 49 -7.63 50.78 28.98
N ALA A 50 -8.75 50.08 29.11
CA ALA A 50 -9.85 50.45 29.98
C ALA A 50 -9.64 49.71 31.31
N GLY A 51 -9.49 50.48 32.39
CA GLY A 51 -9.17 49.98 33.73
C GLY A 51 -10.20 48.98 34.27
N GLY A 52 -9.68 47.89 34.84
CA GLY A 52 -10.41 46.91 35.63
C GLY A 52 -9.39 46.06 36.40
N GLN A 53 -9.54 46.02 37.73
CA GLN A 53 -8.65 45.37 38.70
C GLN A 53 -8.37 43.88 38.41
N PRO A 54 -7.24 43.31 38.89
CA PRO A 54 -6.83 41.95 38.57
C PRO A 54 -7.70 40.93 39.32
N SER A 55 -8.50 40.17 38.58
CA SER A 55 -9.20 38.97 39.06
C SER A 55 -8.61 37.74 38.37
N GLN A 56 -8.33 36.72 39.16
CA GLN A 56 -7.72 35.43 38.81
C GLN A 56 -8.33 34.72 37.58
N PRO A 57 -7.57 33.83 36.89
CA PRO A 57 -8.06 33.12 35.70
C PRO A 57 -9.18 32.13 36.06
N GLN A 58 -10.40 32.38 35.58
CA GLN A 58 -11.50 31.41 35.60
C GLN A 58 -11.77 30.80 34.20
N PRO A 59 -12.02 29.48 34.10
CA PRO A 59 -12.25 28.78 32.84
C PRO A 59 -13.63 29.11 32.24
N HIS A 60 -13.67 29.46 30.95
CA HIS A 60 -14.91 29.86 30.25
C HIS A 60 -15.91 28.68 30.04
N PRO A 61 -17.23 28.87 30.25
CA PRO A 61 -18.25 27.81 30.21
C PRO A 61 -18.64 27.29 28.80
N ARG A 62 -18.32 28.01 27.71
CA ARG A 62 -18.69 27.62 26.33
C ARG A 62 -17.91 26.42 25.79
N ALA A 63 -16.63 26.32 26.14
CA ALA A 63 -15.79 25.18 25.74
C ALA A 63 -16.17 23.89 26.48
N ALA A 64 -16.57 24.02 27.75
CA ALA A 64 -17.07 22.90 28.55
C ALA A 64 -18.35 22.30 27.95
N ALA A 65 -19.34 23.12 27.58
CA ALA A 65 -20.59 22.64 26.99
C ALA A 65 -20.40 21.90 25.66
N ALA A 66 -19.51 22.39 24.79
CA ALA A 66 -19.17 21.72 23.53
C ALA A 66 -18.44 20.38 23.76
N ALA A 67 -17.55 20.31 24.76
CA ALA A 67 -16.88 19.08 25.15
C ALA A 67 -17.88 18.04 25.70
N THR A 68 -18.84 18.45 26.52
CA THR A 68 -19.93 17.58 27.01
C THR A 68 -20.79 17.05 25.86
N SER A 69 -21.09 17.88 24.85
CA SER A 69 -21.82 17.44 23.65
C SER A 69 -21.07 16.38 22.85
N LEU A 70 -19.75 16.50 22.70
CA LEU A 70 -18.93 15.51 21.99
C LEU A 70 -18.77 14.21 22.78
N GLN A 71 -18.62 14.29 24.10
CA GLN A 71 -18.59 13.11 24.97
C GLN A 71 -19.88 12.30 24.87
N ASN A 72 -21.04 12.98 24.85
CA ASN A 72 -22.34 12.34 24.66
C ASN A 72 -22.45 11.65 23.28
N LEU A 73 -21.91 12.27 22.22
CA LEU A 73 -21.88 11.66 20.88
C LEU A 73 -20.94 10.46 20.81
N LEU A 74 -19.78 10.51 21.46
CA LEU A 74 -18.85 9.38 21.55
C LEU A 74 -19.45 8.22 22.36
N HIS A 75 -20.17 8.53 23.43
CA HIS A 75 -20.92 7.54 24.20
C HIS A 75 -22.00 6.89 23.33
N ARG A 76 -22.77 7.68 22.57
CA ARG A 76 -23.80 7.18 21.67
C ARG A 76 -23.25 6.36 20.50
N ALA A 77 -22.11 6.76 19.92
CA ALA A 77 -21.53 6.10 18.77
C ALA A 77 -20.78 4.81 19.14
N ALA A 78 -19.99 4.82 20.22
CA ALA A 78 -19.04 3.75 20.53
C ALA A 78 -19.21 3.16 21.94
N GLY A 79 -20.13 3.68 22.76
CA GLY A 79 -20.27 3.25 24.17
C GLY A 79 -19.06 3.62 25.03
N LEU A 80 -18.30 4.66 24.65
CA LEU A 80 -17.14 5.12 25.41
C LEU A 80 -17.56 5.69 26.76
N THR A 81 -16.74 5.47 27.79
CA THR A 81 -16.91 6.12 29.10
C THR A 81 -16.48 7.58 29.03
N ALA A 82 -16.92 8.39 30.01
CA ALA A 82 -16.50 9.79 30.12
C ALA A 82 -14.96 9.93 30.28
N ALA A 83 -14.32 9.00 30.97
CA ALA A 83 -12.86 8.97 31.12
C ALA A 83 -12.14 8.62 29.80
N GLU A 84 -12.61 7.61 29.07
CA GLU A 84 -12.03 7.23 27.78
C GLU A 84 -12.19 8.36 26.74
N SER A 85 -13.38 8.98 26.67
CA SER A 85 -13.64 10.08 25.74
C SER A 85 -12.82 11.34 26.05
N THR A 86 -12.66 11.70 27.33
CA THR A 86 -11.79 12.82 27.72
C THR A 86 -10.33 12.55 27.41
N SER A 87 -9.85 11.31 27.59
CA SER A 87 -8.49 10.91 27.20
C SER A 87 -8.28 11.02 25.69
N LEU A 88 -9.19 10.45 24.88
CA LEU A 88 -9.12 10.53 23.41
C LEU A 88 -9.11 11.98 22.91
N LEU A 89 -9.98 12.83 23.45
CA LEU A 89 -10.07 14.24 23.04
C LEU A 89 -8.83 15.06 23.44
N ARG A 90 -8.10 14.65 24.49
CA ARG A 90 -6.85 15.31 24.90
C ARG A 90 -5.70 15.03 23.95
N HIS A 91 -5.65 13.83 23.38
CA HIS A 91 -4.58 13.40 22.47
C HIS A 91 -4.78 13.87 21.03
N LEU A 92 -5.91 14.52 20.71
CA LEU A 92 -6.23 15.01 19.38
C LEU A 92 -5.99 16.54 19.28
N PRO A 93 -4.88 16.99 18.67
CA PRO A 93 -4.66 18.42 18.45
C PRO A 93 -5.76 18.98 17.53
N GLY A 94 -6.52 19.98 18.01
CA GLY A 94 -7.64 20.58 17.26
C GLY A 94 -9.03 20.01 17.54
N ALA A 95 -9.19 19.14 18.56
CA ALA A 95 -10.50 18.58 18.95
C ALA A 95 -11.48 19.61 19.56
N HIS A 96 -11.00 20.81 19.87
CA HIS A 96 -11.81 21.84 20.51
C HIS A 96 -12.51 22.67 19.44
N ALA A 97 -13.76 22.29 19.17
CA ALA A 97 -14.76 23.03 18.40
C ALA A 97 -14.62 23.01 16.87
N HIS A 98 -15.01 21.89 16.25
CA HIS A 98 -15.46 21.92 14.86
C HIS A 98 -16.79 21.16 14.68
N PRO A 99 -17.82 21.79 14.07
CA PRO A 99 -19.08 21.11 13.72
C PRO A 99 -18.86 19.88 12.82
N ARG A 100 -17.71 19.82 12.13
CA ARG A 100 -17.25 18.66 11.35
C ARG A 100 -17.17 17.38 12.18
N LEU A 101 -16.53 17.43 13.36
CA LEU A 101 -16.36 16.26 14.22
C LEU A 101 -17.70 15.77 14.77
N GLY A 102 -18.58 16.69 15.17
CA GLY A 102 -19.94 16.35 15.60
C GLY A 102 -20.73 15.64 14.50
N ARG A 103 -20.67 16.14 13.25
CA ARG A 103 -21.31 15.50 12.09
C ARG A 103 -20.73 14.12 11.79
N LEU A 104 -19.41 13.96 11.84
CA LEU A 104 -18.75 12.68 11.64
C LEU A 104 -19.17 11.66 12.72
N LEU A 105 -19.18 12.05 13.99
CA LEU A 105 -19.60 11.15 15.08
C LEU A 105 -21.08 10.78 14.97
N GLN A 106 -21.93 11.71 14.52
CA GLN A 106 -23.34 11.42 14.23
C GLN A 106 -23.50 10.46 13.05
N GLU A 107 -22.69 10.61 12.00
CA GLU A 107 -22.63 9.65 10.89
C GLU A 107 -22.19 8.28 11.38
N LEU A 108 -21.10 8.19 12.16
CA LEU A 108 -20.61 6.93 12.71
C LEU A 108 -21.65 6.24 13.61
N ALA A 109 -22.40 7.00 14.42
CA ALA A 109 -23.51 6.48 15.21
C ALA A 109 -24.71 6.02 14.35
N GLY A 110 -24.87 6.60 13.16
CA GLY A 110 -25.89 6.23 12.19
C GLY A 110 -25.49 5.06 11.29
N LEU A 111 -24.21 4.67 11.26
CA LEU A 111 -23.76 3.47 10.57
C LEU A 111 -24.35 2.24 11.25
N ARG A 112 -24.79 1.25 10.47
CA ARG A 112 -25.30 -0.04 10.96
C ARG A 112 -24.18 -0.96 11.47
N LEU A 113 -23.25 -0.42 12.26
CA LEU A 113 -22.11 -1.12 12.84
C LEU A 113 -22.31 -1.23 14.36
N PRO A 114 -21.85 -2.32 14.99
CA PRO A 114 -21.91 -2.44 16.44
C PRO A 114 -20.98 -1.42 17.09
N GLY A 115 -21.42 -0.78 18.19
CA GLY A 115 -20.61 0.21 18.92
C GLY A 115 -19.23 -0.33 19.36
N ALA A 116 -19.13 -1.64 19.60
CA ALA A 116 -17.87 -2.32 19.89
C ALA A 116 -16.86 -2.24 18.74
N GLU A 117 -17.31 -2.31 17.48
CA GLU A 117 -16.44 -2.16 16.31
C GLU A 117 -15.95 -0.72 16.17
N ILE A 118 -16.83 0.25 16.44
CA ILE A 118 -16.48 1.68 16.46
C ILE A 118 -15.44 1.96 17.56
N LYS A 119 -15.66 1.40 18.76
CA LYS A 119 -14.71 1.48 19.87
C LYS A 119 -13.36 0.84 19.53
N ALA A 120 -13.36 -0.34 18.90
CA ALA A 120 -12.13 -1.02 18.49
C ALA A 120 -11.37 -0.24 17.40
N ALA A 121 -12.06 0.42 16.47
CA ALA A 121 -11.43 1.27 15.48
C ALA A 121 -10.81 2.53 16.11
N LEU A 122 -11.52 3.20 17.02
CA LEU A 122 -11.01 4.34 17.77
C LEU A 122 -9.81 3.98 18.65
N ALA A 123 -9.79 2.79 19.23
CA ALA A 123 -8.65 2.31 20.01
C ALA A 123 -7.41 1.99 19.14
N SER A 124 -7.63 1.57 17.88
CA SER A 124 -6.55 1.17 16.97
C SER A 124 -5.90 2.34 16.25
N ASP A 125 -6.68 3.30 15.73
CA ASP A 125 -6.17 4.48 15.02
C ASP A 125 -7.17 5.66 15.19
N PRO A 126 -7.13 6.37 16.33
CA PRO A 126 -8.05 7.46 16.61
C PRO A 126 -7.84 8.64 15.66
N GLU A 127 -6.60 8.96 15.32
CA GLU A 127 -6.27 10.06 14.41
C GLU A 127 -6.75 9.78 12.99
N GLY A 128 -6.59 8.55 12.51
CA GLY A 128 -6.97 8.16 11.15
C GLY A 128 -8.49 8.19 10.94
N LEU A 129 -9.26 7.81 11.96
CA LEU A 129 -10.72 7.84 11.91
C LEU A 129 -11.28 9.26 12.11
N LEU A 130 -10.77 10.02 13.08
CA LEU A 130 -11.32 11.34 13.43
C LEU A 130 -10.84 12.47 12.52
N SER A 131 -9.78 12.23 11.74
CA SER A 131 -9.38 13.14 10.66
C SER A 131 -10.26 13.00 9.41
N MET A 132 -11.17 12.02 9.33
CA MET A 132 -12.06 11.80 8.18
C MET A 132 -13.03 12.95 7.98
N ASP A 133 -13.34 13.25 6.73
CA ASP A 133 -14.43 14.16 6.41
C ASP A 133 -15.78 13.41 6.49
N PRO A 134 -16.85 14.10 6.89
CA PRO A 134 -18.17 13.49 6.93
C PRO A 134 -18.56 12.98 5.53
N GLY A 135 -19.07 11.76 5.47
CA GLY A 135 -19.41 11.00 4.27
C GLY A 135 -18.28 10.12 3.74
N GLU A 136 -17.00 10.39 4.07
CA GLU A 136 -15.89 9.51 3.71
C GLU A 136 -16.01 8.09 4.27
N PRO A 137 -16.35 7.87 5.56
CA PRO A 137 -16.39 6.52 6.10
C PRO A 137 -17.50 5.71 5.46
N SER A 138 -18.67 6.31 5.19
CA SER A 138 -19.76 5.65 4.47
C SER A 138 -19.34 5.23 3.05
N ARG A 139 -18.73 6.13 2.28
CA ARG A 139 -18.26 5.84 0.91
C ARG A 139 -17.21 4.73 0.87
N LEU A 140 -16.24 4.76 1.80
CA LEU A 140 -15.21 3.72 1.87
C LEU A 140 -15.78 2.38 2.34
N LEU A 141 -16.75 2.38 3.26
CA LEU A 141 -17.43 1.15 3.68
C LEU A 141 -18.18 0.50 2.51
N GLU A 142 -18.92 1.29 1.74
CA GLU A 142 -19.61 0.81 0.54
C GLU A 142 -18.61 0.24 -0.48
N LEU A 143 -17.52 0.96 -0.76
CA LEU A 143 -16.47 0.48 -1.64
C LEU A 143 -15.88 -0.85 -1.17
N LEU A 144 -15.60 -1.00 0.14
CA LEU A 144 -15.07 -2.25 0.71
C LEU A 144 -16.06 -3.40 0.63
N ARG A 145 -17.35 -3.11 0.79
CA ARG A 145 -18.44 -4.10 0.64
C ARG A 145 -18.56 -4.55 -0.82
N ASP A 146 -18.33 -3.66 -1.77
CA ASP A 146 -18.44 -3.92 -3.21
C ASP A 146 -17.15 -4.40 -3.87
N LEU A 147 -16.07 -4.59 -3.08
CA LEU A 147 -14.80 -5.14 -3.59
C LEU A 147 -15.02 -6.50 -4.27
N ARG A 148 -14.68 -6.55 -5.56
CA ARG A 148 -14.62 -7.76 -6.37
C ARG A 148 -13.27 -8.42 -6.24
N CYS A 149 -13.05 -9.15 -5.14
CA CYS A 149 -11.80 -9.85 -4.88
C CYS A 149 -12.03 -11.30 -4.40
N ARG A 150 -10.95 -12.07 -4.28
CA ARG A 150 -11.01 -13.44 -3.76
C ARG A 150 -11.60 -13.43 -2.35
N LYS A 151 -12.53 -14.35 -2.07
CA LYS A 151 -13.23 -14.43 -0.77
C LYS A 151 -12.25 -14.44 0.41
N ALA A 152 -11.18 -15.23 0.34
CA ALA A 152 -10.16 -15.30 1.38
C ALA A 152 -9.47 -13.94 1.64
N VAL A 153 -9.20 -13.15 0.60
CA VAL A 153 -8.59 -11.82 0.76
C VAL A 153 -9.60 -10.87 1.41
N LYS A 154 -10.86 -10.91 0.98
CA LYS A 154 -11.94 -10.10 1.56
C LYS A 154 -12.15 -10.40 3.04
N GLU A 155 -12.19 -11.69 3.39
CA GLU A 155 -12.31 -12.15 4.77
C GLU A 155 -11.11 -11.70 5.62
N GLN A 156 -9.88 -11.78 5.09
CA GLN A 156 -8.68 -11.31 5.81
C GLN A 156 -8.68 -9.79 6.02
N VAL A 157 -9.05 -9.00 5.01
CA VAL A 157 -9.13 -7.54 5.13
C VAL A 157 -10.18 -7.13 6.17
N LEU A 158 -11.31 -7.82 6.20
CA LEU A 158 -12.43 -7.52 7.10
C LEU A 158 -12.35 -8.24 8.45
N ALA A 159 -11.34 -9.09 8.68
CA ALA A 159 -11.19 -9.91 9.88
C ALA A 159 -11.19 -9.10 11.19
N HIS A 160 -10.75 -7.85 11.11
CA HIS A 160 -10.64 -6.95 12.25
C HIS A 160 -11.78 -5.91 12.33
N GLY A 161 -12.80 -6.02 11.48
CA GLY A 161 -13.90 -5.08 11.37
C GLY A 161 -13.82 -4.24 10.10
N ALA A 162 -14.98 -3.94 9.53
CA ALA A 162 -15.13 -3.12 8.34
C ALA A 162 -14.63 -1.70 8.58
N LEU A 163 -14.94 -1.10 9.74
CA LEU A 163 -14.49 0.27 10.02
C LEU A 163 -12.96 0.36 10.14
N ARG A 164 -12.30 -0.62 10.76
CA ARG A 164 -10.83 -0.67 10.80
C ARG A 164 -10.22 -0.82 9.40
N ALA A 165 -10.84 -1.64 8.55
CA ALA A 165 -10.43 -1.76 7.16
C ALA A 165 -10.59 -0.43 6.39
N THR A 166 -11.62 0.38 6.68
CA THR A 166 -11.80 1.70 6.03
C THR A 166 -10.69 2.68 6.40
N VAL A 167 -10.31 2.73 7.67
CA VAL A 167 -9.23 3.59 8.15
C VAL A 167 -7.92 3.12 7.54
N ALA A 168 -7.68 1.80 7.51
CA ALA A 168 -6.52 1.22 6.86
C ALA A 168 -6.46 1.59 5.37
N ALA A 169 -7.57 1.46 4.63
CA ALA A 169 -7.67 1.83 3.22
C ALA A 169 -7.36 3.31 3.01
N ARG A 170 -7.96 4.20 3.82
CA ARG A 170 -7.71 5.64 3.77
C ARG A 170 -6.23 5.97 3.96
N ARG A 171 -5.57 5.37 4.95
CA ARG A 171 -4.12 5.57 5.18
C ARG A 171 -3.30 5.20 3.94
N ARG A 172 -3.65 4.13 3.21
CA ARG A 172 -2.97 3.77 1.96
C ARG A 172 -3.28 4.75 0.83
N VAL A 173 -4.51 5.25 0.74
CA VAL A 173 -4.88 6.29 -0.23
C VAL A 173 -4.05 7.55 0.00
N GLU A 174 -3.96 8.03 1.23
CA GLU A 174 -3.20 9.25 1.56
C GLU A 174 -1.69 9.04 1.36
N LEU A 175 -1.16 7.84 1.67
CA LEU A 175 0.23 7.50 1.36
C LEU A 175 0.52 7.56 -0.13
N LEU A 176 -0.33 6.91 -0.95
CA LEU A 176 -0.17 6.93 -2.40
C LEU A 176 -0.36 8.34 -2.98
N HIS A 177 -1.26 9.13 -2.38
CA HIS A 177 -1.46 10.52 -2.74
C HIS A 177 -0.23 11.38 -2.47
N ALA A 178 0.38 11.24 -1.29
CA ALA A 178 1.61 11.92 -0.92
C ALA A 178 2.79 11.56 -1.84
N ARG A 179 2.77 10.36 -2.45
CA ARG A 179 3.77 9.90 -3.43
C ARG A 179 3.45 10.31 -4.88
N GLY A 180 2.39 11.08 -5.11
CA GLY A 180 2.11 11.72 -6.40
C GLY A 180 0.93 11.13 -7.19
N LEU A 181 0.14 10.21 -6.63
CA LEU A 181 -1.12 9.79 -7.25
C LEU A 181 -2.27 10.75 -6.88
N THR A 182 -3.29 10.80 -7.72
CA THR A 182 -4.57 11.41 -7.28
C THR A 182 -5.30 10.46 -6.32
N ARG A 183 -6.10 10.98 -5.39
CA ARG A 183 -6.93 10.13 -4.49
C ARG A 183 -7.79 9.14 -5.27
N HIS A 184 -8.32 9.56 -6.43
CA HIS A 184 -9.10 8.71 -7.31
C HIS A 184 -8.27 7.54 -7.89
N GLU A 185 -7.06 7.82 -8.40
CA GLU A 185 -6.16 6.77 -8.89
C GLU A 185 -5.73 5.82 -7.76
N ALA A 186 -5.41 6.35 -6.57
CA ALA A 186 -5.04 5.55 -5.41
C ALA A 186 -6.18 4.60 -4.98
N LEU A 187 -7.44 5.08 -4.98
CA LEU A 187 -8.61 4.24 -4.73
C LEU A 187 -8.77 3.15 -5.80
N ARG A 188 -8.54 3.47 -7.08
CA ARG A 188 -8.57 2.48 -8.16
C ARG A 188 -7.52 1.40 -7.98
N VAL A 189 -6.30 1.77 -7.58
CA VAL A 189 -5.21 0.83 -7.28
C VAL A 189 -5.60 -0.11 -6.14
N LEU A 190 -6.10 0.42 -5.03
CA LEU A 190 -6.51 -0.39 -3.87
C LEU A 190 -7.70 -1.31 -4.18
N THR A 191 -8.64 -0.83 -5.00
CA THR A 191 -9.79 -1.64 -5.43
C THR A 191 -9.35 -2.81 -6.31
N ALA A 192 -8.39 -2.56 -7.21
CA ALA A 192 -7.83 -3.59 -8.08
C ALA A 192 -6.94 -4.59 -7.32
N GLU A 193 -6.17 -4.13 -6.34
CA GLU A 193 -5.29 -4.97 -5.52
C GLU A 193 -5.53 -4.78 -4.01
N PRO A 194 -6.58 -5.39 -3.44
CA PRO A 194 -6.90 -5.24 -2.02
C PRO A 194 -5.89 -5.92 -1.09
N ARG A 195 -5.00 -6.79 -1.61
CA ARG A 195 -3.92 -7.37 -0.79
C ARG A 195 -2.97 -6.30 -0.27
N ALA A 196 -2.90 -5.12 -0.88
CA ALA A 196 -2.13 -4.00 -0.36
C ALA A 196 -2.55 -3.59 1.07
N MET A 197 -3.81 -3.83 1.46
CA MET A 197 -4.30 -3.56 2.82
C MET A 197 -3.83 -4.59 3.85
N LEU A 198 -3.36 -5.77 3.42
CA LEU A 198 -2.86 -6.82 4.31
C LEU A 198 -1.40 -6.58 4.74
N TYR A 199 -0.69 -5.72 4.03
CA TYR A 199 0.67 -5.32 4.37
C TYR A 199 0.67 -4.15 5.35
N ALA A 200 1.73 -4.05 6.14
CA ALA A 200 1.98 -2.89 6.99
C ALA A 200 2.13 -1.62 6.13
N ILE A 201 1.88 -0.44 6.72
CA ILE A 201 1.94 0.83 5.97
C ILE A 201 3.37 1.07 5.49
N GLU A 202 4.32 0.76 6.35
CA GLU A 202 5.77 0.89 6.15
C GLU A 202 6.25 -0.02 5.01
N ASP A 203 5.68 -1.22 4.89
CA ASP A 203 6.00 -2.14 3.79
C ASP A 203 5.46 -1.63 2.46
N VAL A 204 4.27 -1.01 2.45
CA VAL A 204 3.71 -0.39 1.24
C VAL A 204 4.55 0.82 0.86
N GLU A 205 4.97 1.63 1.83
CA GLU A 205 5.87 2.77 1.61
C GLU A 205 7.18 2.32 0.98
N ARG A 206 7.83 1.31 1.58
CA ARG A 206 9.09 0.74 1.08
C ARG A 206 8.95 0.21 -0.36
N LYS A 207 7.80 -0.40 -0.70
CA LYS A 207 7.53 -0.85 -2.07
C LYS A 207 7.47 0.31 -3.05
N VAL A 208 6.77 1.39 -2.69
CA VAL A 208 6.63 2.59 -3.54
C VAL A 208 7.97 3.31 -3.67
N GLU A 209 8.74 3.40 -2.59
CA GLU A 209 10.09 3.97 -2.62
C GLU A 209 11.04 3.15 -3.51
N PHE A 210 11.04 1.81 -3.38
CA PHE A 210 11.84 0.94 -4.22
C PHE A 210 11.48 1.07 -5.71
N LEU A 211 10.18 1.19 -6.00
CA LEU A 211 9.68 1.39 -7.36
C LEU A 211 10.26 2.65 -8.02
N VAL A 212 10.24 3.77 -7.29
CA VAL A 212 10.68 5.08 -7.81
C VAL A 212 12.19 5.20 -7.77
N SER A 213 12.78 5.00 -6.60
CA SER A 213 14.20 5.28 -6.33
C SER A 213 15.13 4.23 -6.95
N THR A 214 14.78 2.94 -6.83
CA THR A 214 15.66 1.86 -7.29
C THR A 214 15.33 1.41 -8.71
N MET A 215 14.06 1.17 -9.00
CA MET A 215 13.67 0.67 -10.33
C MET A 215 13.49 1.78 -11.39
N GLY A 216 13.43 3.05 -10.98
CA GLY A 216 13.29 4.19 -11.88
C GLY A 216 11.91 4.32 -12.55
N PHE A 217 10.87 3.66 -12.01
CA PHE A 217 9.52 3.76 -12.55
C PHE A 217 8.73 4.90 -11.88
N GLU A 218 7.90 5.58 -12.66
CA GLU A 218 6.93 6.52 -12.11
C GLU A 218 5.85 5.82 -11.27
N VAL A 219 5.38 6.48 -10.21
CA VAL A 219 4.32 5.95 -9.33
C VAL A 219 3.03 5.66 -10.11
N ARG A 220 2.77 6.40 -11.20
CA ARG A 220 1.60 6.21 -12.07
C ARG A 220 1.53 4.82 -12.70
N TRP A 221 2.66 4.10 -12.81
CA TRP A 221 2.66 2.70 -13.27
C TRP A 221 1.86 1.77 -12.35
N LEU A 222 1.69 2.12 -11.06
CA LEU A 222 0.86 1.34 -10.13
C LEU A 222 -0.62 1.30 -10.56
N VAL A 223 -1.10 2.31 -11.30
CA VAL A 223 -2.47 2.31 -11.84
C VAL A 223 -2.65 1.24 -12.90
N GLN A 224 -1.61 0.96 -13.69
CA GLN A 224 -1.62 -0.08 -14.72
C GLN A 224 -1.28 -1.46 -14.15
N TYR A 225 -0.42 -1.51 -13.15
CA TYR A 225 0.10 -2.73 -12.53
C TYR A 225 -0.06 -2.73 -11.00
N PRO A 226 -1.31 -2.69 -10.48
CA PRO A 226 -1.57 -2.64 -9.05
C PRO A 226 -1.09 -3.91 -8.32
N GLU A 227 -0.93 -5.02 -9.05
CA GLU A 227 -0.49 -6.31 -8.50
C GLU A 227 0.92 -6.22 -7.86
N PHE A 228 1.70 -5.17 -8.20
CA PHE A 228 2.99 -4.87 -7.57
C PHE A 228 2.89 -4.71 -6.05
N LEU A 229 1.83 -4.05 -5.57
CA LEU A 229 1.62 -3.86 -4.13
C LEU A 229 1.21 -5.15 -3.42
N GLY A 230 0.63 -6.10 -4.15
CA GLY A 230 0.17 -7.40 -3.64
C GLY A 230 1.26 -8.47 -3.50
N VAL A 231 2.46 -8.24 -4.03
CA VAL A 231 3.59 -9.19 -3.94
C VAL A 231 4.61 -8.78 -2.87
N ASN A 232 5.35 -9.75 -2.34
CA ASN A 232 6.39 -9.50 -1.34
C ASN A 232 7.64 -8.90 -2.00
N LEU A 233 8.09 -7.73 -1.52
CA LEU A 233 9.23 -7.01 -2.11
C LEU A 233 10.51 -7.87 -2.10
N ASP A 234 10.93 -8.31 -0.91
CA ASP A 234 12.22 -8.99 -0.70
C ASP A 234 12.29 -10.36 -1.37
N LYS A 235 11.17 -11.09 -1.36
CA LYS A 235 11.11 -12.46 -1.87
C LYS A 235 10.86 -12.55 -3.38
N TRP A 236 10.25 -11.53 -3.97
CA TRP A 236 9.80 -11.58 -5.37
C TRP A 236 10.42 -10.49 -6.23
N ILE A 237 10.31 -9.21 -5.83
CA ILE A 237 10.69 -8.09 -6.68
C ILE A 237 12.21 -7.89 -6.68
N ILE A 238 12.85 -7.85 -5.51
CA ILE A 238 14.30 -7.58 -5.40
C ILE A 238 15.14 -8.63 -6.18
N PRO A 239 14.92 -9.95 -6.03
CA PRO A 239 15.71 -10.94 -6.77
C PRO A 239 15.53 -10.85 -8.28
N ARG A 240 14.33 -10.48 -8.74
CA ARG A 240 14.05 -10.27 -10.17
C ARG A 240 14.72 -9.01 -10.69
N HIS A 241 14.68 -7.94 -9.91
CA HIS A 241 15.35 -6.69 -10.25
C HIS A 241 16.86 -6.87 -10.38
N ASN A 242 17.50 -7.54 -9.43
CA ASN A 242 18.94 -7.79 -9.46
C ASN A 242 19.38 -8.59 -10.70
N VAL A 243 18.60 -9.61 -11.09
CA VAL A 243 18.86 -10.36 -12.34
C VAL A 243 18.72 -9.46 -13.55
N VAL A 244 17.65 -8.68 -13.64
CA VAL A 244 17.42 -7.80 -14.79
C VAL A 244 18.49 -6.72 -14.90
N GLU A 245 18.89 -6.08 -13.80
CA GLU A 245 19.98 -5.09 -13.80
C GLU A 245 21.31 -5.69 -14.22
N HIS A 246 21.63 -6.91 -13.75
CA HIS A 246 22.81 -7.62 -14.22
C HIS A 246 22.74 -7.90 -15.73
N LEU A 247 21.60 -8.40 -16.23
CA LEU A 247 21.41 -8.64 -17.66
C LEU A 247 21.48 -7.36 -18.51
N LYS A 248 21.01 -6.21 -17.98
CA LYS A 248 21.19 -4.89 -18.62
C LYS A 248 22.66 -4.54 -18.74
N SER A 249 23.45 -4.77 -17.68
CA SER A 249 24.88 -4.41 -17.67
C SER A 249 25.72 -5.19 -18.69
N ILE A 250 25.36 -6.45 -18.97
CA ILE A 250 26.04 -7.30 -19.96
C ILE A 250 25.47 -7.14 -21.38
N GLY A 251 24.44 -6.31 -21.58
CA GLY A 251 23.74 -6.17 -22.85
C GLY A 251 22.97 -7.41 -23.29
N GLY A 252 22.59 -8.28 -22.34
CA GLY A 252 21.91 -9.56 -22.63
C GLY A 252 20.41 -9.42 -22.90
N LEU A 253 19.84 -8.22 -22.73
CA LEU A 253 18.43 -7.96 -22.97
C LEU A 253 18.24 -7.40 -24.38
N GLY A 254 17.55 -8.16 -25.23
CA GLY A 254 17.15 -7.69 -26.57
C GLY A 254 16.04 -6.62 -26.52
N ASP A 255 15.08 -6.78 -25.59
CA ASP A 255 13.95 -5.87 -25.41
C ASP A 255 13.95 -5.24 -24.00
N PRO A 256 13.41 -4.02 -23.85
CA PRO A 256 13.29 -3.37 -22.56
C PRO A 256 12.35 -4.13 -21.63
N VAL A 257 12.82 -4.41 -20.41
CA VAL A 257 12.02 -5.13 -19.40
C VAL A 257 10.98 -4.19 -18.78
N GLU A 258 9.74 -4.37 -19.22
CA GLU A 258 8.58 -3.69 -18.65
C GLU A 258 8.16 -4.21 -17.25
N MET A 259 7.37 -3.40 -16.52
CA MET A 259 6.80 -3.72 -15.21
C MET A 259 6.05 -5.08 -15.18
N LYS A 260 5.36 -5.44 -16.27
CA LYS A 260 4.62 -6.70 -16.38
C LYS A 260 5.50 -7.93 -16.11
N HIS A 261 6.80 -7.86 -16.46
CA HIS A 261 7.72 -8.97 -16.29
C HIS A 261 8.07 -9.19 -14.81
N TYR A 262 8.15 -8.12 -14.02
CA TYR A 262 8.39 -8.22 -12.58
C TYR A 262 7.21 -8.82 -11.83
N VAL A 263 5.99 -8.49 -12.24
CA VAL A 263 4.79 -8.77 -11.43
C VAL A 263 4.00 -9.97 -11.93
N ARG A 264 3.75 -10.07 -13.24
CA ARG A 264 2.84 -11.09 -13.81
C ARG A 264 3.52 -12.41 -14.11
N LEU A 265 4.84 -12.42 -14.32
CA LEU A 265 5.54 -13.67 -14.59
C LEU A 265 5.55 -14.56 -13.35
N SER A 266 5.18 -15.83 -13.53
CA SER A 266 5.41 -16.84 -12.50
C SER A 266 6.90 -17.01 -12.26
N ARG A 267 7.28 -17.44 -11.05
CA ARG A 267 8.70 -17.67 -10.72
C ARG A 267 9.40 -18.58 -11.72
N ARG A 268 8.72 -19.66 -12.15
CA ARG A 268 9.23 -20.62 -13.14
C ARG A 268 9.40 -19.99 -14.53
N ARG A 269 8.43 -19.19 -14.99
CA ARG A 269 8.56 -18.49 -16.28
C ARG A 269 9.69 -17.47 -16.24
N PHE A 270 9.80 -16.68 -15.16
CA PHE A 270 10.89 -15.75 -14.99
C PHE A 270 12.26 -16.46 -15.03
N TYR A 271 12.39 -17.56 -14.28
CA TYR A 271 13.62 -18.35 -14.28
C TYR A 271 13.97 -18.88 -15.67
N ASN A 272 13.01 -19.48 -16.38
CA ASN A 272 13.27 -20.04 -17.72
C ASN A 272 13.68 -18.99 -18.75
N MET A 273 13.18 -17.75 -18.64
CA MET A 273 13.46 -16.70 -19.62
C MET A 273 14.71 -15.88 -19.28
N PHE A 274 14.91 -15.52 -18.01
CA PHE A 274 15.99 -14.60 -17.62
C PHE A 274 17.16 -15.29 -16.92
N VAL A 275 16.95 -16.47 -16.31
CA VAL A 275 17.97 -17.11 -15.48
C VAL A 275 18.58 -18.32 -16.17
N LYS A 276 17.77 -19.24 -16.69
CA LYS A 276 18.24 -20.47 -17.35
C LYS A 276 19.20 -20.22 -18.53
N PRO A 277 19.01 -19.20 -19.38
CA PRO A 277 19.95 -18.92 -20.47
C PRO A 277 21.30 -18.36 -19.99
N TYR A 278 21.36 -17.83 -18.76
CA TYR A 278 22.51 -17.12 -18.20
C TYR A 278 22.91 -17.75 -16.85
N PRO A 279 23.84 -18.72 -16.81
CA PRO A 279 24.17 -19.45 -15.57
C PRO A 279 24.67 -18.54 -14.43
N GLU A 280 25.26 -17.39 -14.75
CA GLU A 280 25.67 -16.37 -13.77
C GLU A 280 24.48 -15.81 -12.97
N CYS A 281 23.32 -15.69 -13.61
CA CYS A 281 22.09 -15.21 -12.98
C CYS A 281 21.53 -16.20 -11.95
N GLU A 282 21.91 -17.49 -11.99
CA GLU A 282 21.46 -18.47 -10.99
C GLU A 282 21.95 -18.12 -9.59
N ARG A 283 23.18 -17.60 -9.48
CA ARG A 283 23.74 -17.16 -8.20
C ARG A 283 22.97 -15.95 -7.65
N ILE A 284 22.58 -15.03 -8.52
CA ILE A 284 21.85 -13.81 -8.17
C ILE A 284 20.40 -14.13 -7.79
N PHE A 285 19.72 -14.96 -8.56
CA PHE A 285 18.31 -15.32 -8.34
C PHE A 285 18.12 -16.35 -7.21
N GLY A 286 19.09 -17.24 -7.03
CA GLY A 286 19.05 -18.42 -6.18
C GLY A 286 19.62 -18.25 -4.78
N GLY A 287 20.18 -17.09 -4.41
CA GLY A 287 20.76 -16.85 -3.09
C GLY A 287 19.83 -17.18 -1.91
N LEU A 288 18.52 -16.96 -2.08
CA LEU A 288 17.47 -17.33 -1.10
C LEU A 288 16.81 -18.71 -1.36
N VAL A 289 17.05 -19.31 -2.53
CA VAL A 289 16.47 -20.62 -2.92
C VAL A 289 17.23 -21.77 -2.28
N ARG A 290 18.56 -21.69 -2.21
CA ARG A 290 19.37 -22.78 -1.61
C ARG A 290 18.92 -23.07 -0.18
N GLU A 291 18.69 -22.06 0.64
CA GLU A 291 18.24 -22.26 2.03
C GLU A 291 16.85 -22.91 2.12
N ARG A 292 15.88 -22.48 1.31
CA ARG A 292 14.51 -23.00 1.37
C ARG A 292 14.36 -24.37 0.69
N GLU A 293 15.06 -24.61 -0.42
CA GLU A 293 15.14 -25.95 -1.03
C GLU A 293 15.92 -26.92 -0.15
N GLU A 294 16.98 -26.52 0.53
CA GLU A 294 17.63 -27.34 1.56
C GLU A 294 16.67 -27.65 2.71
N MET A 295 15.91 -26.67 3.21
CA MET A 295 14.90 -26.92 4.24
C MET A 295 13.76 -27.84 3.76
N VAL A 296 13.30 -27.70 2.51
CA VAL A 296 12.23 -28.55 1.94
C VAL A 296 12.74 -29.95 1.61
N ARG A 297 13.98 -30.09 1.12
CA ARG A 297 14.66 -31.39 0.96
C ARG A 297 14.86 -32.11 2.29
N ARG A 298 15.13 -31.37 3.38
CA ARG A 298 15.20 -31.95 4.74
C ARG A 298 13.84 -32.43 5.27
N ARG A 299 12.71 -31.90 4.78
CA ARG A 299 11.36 -32.26 5.27
C ARG A 299 10.84 -33.60 4.75
N HIS A 300 11.41 -34.15 3.68
CA HIS A 300 11.00 -35.45 3.13
C HIS A 300 12.25 -36.33 3.07
N PRO A 301 12.28 -37.50 3.74
CA PRO A 301 13.40 -38.42 3.59
C PRO A 301 13.53 -38.82 2.13
N THR A 302 14.59 -38.39 1.46
CA THR A 302 14.93 -38.83 0.12
C THR A 302 15.07 -40.34 0.11
N GLY A 303 14.19 -41.04 -0.62
CA GLY A 303 14.24 -42.49 -0.77
C GLY A 303 13.05 -43.27 -0.22
N LEU A 304 12.02 -42.63 0.38
CA LEU A 304 10.82 -43.35 0.84
C LEU A 304 10.13 -44.15 -0.27
N TRP A 305 10.13 -43.64 -1.51
CA TRP A 305 9.60 -44.33 -2.69
C TRP A 305 10.35 -45.62 -3.04
N LYS A 306 11.59 -45.81 -2.55
CA LYS A 306 12.34 -47.06 -2.68
C LYS A 306 11.89 -48.12 -1.66
N LEU A 307 11.26 -47.70 -0.56
CA LEU A 307 10.65 -48.60 0.44
C LEU A 307 9.28 -49.10 -0.03
N PHE A 308 8.60 -48.33 -0.88
CA PHE A 308 7.39 -48.74 -1.60
C PHE A 308 7.73 -49.51 -2.87
N THR A 309 8.56 -50.56 -2.77
CA THR A 309 8.61 -51.57 -3.84
C THR A 309 7.42 -52.51 -3.66
N PRO A 310 6.45 -52.54 -4.60
CA PRO A 310 5.37 -53.52 -4.54
C PRO A 310 5.96 -54.92 -4.54
N ALA A 311 5.42 -55.82 -3.71
CA ALA A 311 5.85 -57.20 -3.67
C ALA A 311 5.79 -57.78 -5.09
N LYS A 312 6.90 -58.37 -5.54
CA LYS A 312 6.92 -59.04 -6.85
C LYS A 312 5.95 -60.21 -6.76
N TYR A 313 4.87 -60.14 -7.52
CA TYR A 313 3.92 -61.23 -7.64
C TYR A 313 4.59 -62.37 -8.42
N GLU A 314 4.85 -63.50 -7.75
CA GLU A 314 5.34 -64.70 -8.41
C GLU A 314 4.17 -65.34 -9.15
N ARG A 315 4.15 -65.12 -10.47
CA ARG A 315 3.09 -65.61 -11.35
C ARG A 315 3.11 -67.13 -11.34
N THR A 316 2.06 -67.78 -10.86
CA THR A 316 2.00 -69.25 -10.81
C THR A 316 1.91 -69.82 -12.22
N GLN A 317 2.38 -71.06 -12.42
CA GLN A 317 2.35 -71.68 -13.76
C GLN A 317 0.92 -71.75 -14.33
N GLU A 318 -0.08 -71.91 -13.46
CA GLU A 318 -1.51 -71.92 -13.79
C GLU A 318 -1.99 -70.57 -14.35
N GLU A 319 -1.50 -69.45 -13.83
CA GLU A 319 -1.83 -68.13 -14.35
C GLU A 319 -1.16 -67.89 -15.71
N VAL A 320 0.03 -68.44 -15.91
CA VAL A 320 0.71 -68.37 -17.21
C VAL A 320 -0.02 -69.20 -18.25
N THR A 321 -0.50 -70.40 -17.91
CA THR A 321 -1.33 -71.20 -18.82
C THR A 321 -2.67 -70.54 -19.08
N ASN A 322 -3.33 -69.98 -18.06
CA ASN A 322 -4.60 -69.26 -18.22
C ASN A 322 -4.46 -68.02 -19.10
N MET A 323 -3.41 -67.22 -18.93
CA MET A 323 -3.13 -66.09 -19.82
C MET A 323 -2.84 -66.55 -21.26
N LYS A 324 -2.10 -67.66 -21.45
CA LYS A 324 -1.84 -68.20 -22.79
C LYS A 324 -3.11 -68.69 -23.47
N LEU A 325 -4.01 -69.34 -22.73
CA LEU A 325 -5.32 -69.76 -23.22
C LEU A 325 -6.19 -68.55 -23.59
N LEU A 326 -6.20 -67.50 -22.76
CA LEU A 326 -6.96 -66.27 -23.01
C LEU A 326 -6.43 -65.51 -24.23
N VAL A 327 -5.12 -65.44 -24.42
CA VAL A 327 -4.52 -64.84 -25.64
C VAL A 327 -4.77 -65.72 -26.87
N GLY A 328 -4.79 -67.05 -26.69
CA GLY A 328 -5.10 -68.01 -27.74
C GLY A 328 -6.55 -67.94 -28.22
N SER A 329 -7.51 -67.67 -27.32
CA SER A 329 -8.93 -67.55 -27.67
C SER A 329 -9.32 -66.22 -28.32
N LEU A 330 -8.36 -65.28 -28.42
CA LEU A 330 -8.54 -63.98 -29.08
C LEU A 330 -8.02 -63.99 -30.54
N ARG A 331 -7.64 -65.16 -31.08
CA ARG A 331 -7.28 -65.38 -32.48
C ARG A 331 -8.36 -66.17 -33.20
#